data_AF-A0A2N2RCZ9-F1
#
_entry.id   AF-A0A2N2RCZ9-F1
#
_cell.length_a   1.000
_cell.length_b   1.000
_cell.length_c   1.000
_cell.angle_alpha   90.00
_cell.angle_beta   90.00
_cell.angle_gamma   90.00
#
_symmetry.space_group_name_H-M   'P 1'
#
loop_
_entity.id
_entity.type
_entity.pdbx_description
1 polymer ?
#
loop_
_entity_poly.entity_id
_entity_poly.type
_entity_poly.pdbx_seq_one_letter_code
_entity_poly.pdbx_strand_id
1 'polypeptide(L)'
;MNRIHWVWIRLDTMYRLRQWLGITVGVLAALSLPRAFHLLERMDRSDWRQPLAWAAVLLLTAGVASAIAMRWGKADPSRRAVGEITGVNYHRHLRALDVAVQLKGHWGRHQRGQFAFVDFGDKKEPLPVTITSDWRDDGRMRLLIQEREAMTRTLPAMPKVGDLAWLDGPYGKSKPSGSKSR
;
A
#
# COMPACT_ATOMS: atom_id res chain seq x y z
N MET A 1 -2.19 22.11 -20.83
CA MET A 1 -3.00 20.95 -20.42
C MET A 1 -2.06 19.83 -19.97
N ASN A 2 -2.02 19.52 -18.68
CA ASN A 2 -0.79 19.07 -18.01
C ASN A 2 -0.65 17.53 -17.94
N ARG A 3 0.51 16.99 -18.36
CA ARG A 3 0.84 15.55 -18.45
C ARG A 3 0.77 14.78 -17.11
N ILE A 4 0.65 15.49 -15.99
CA ILE A 4 0.71 14.93 -14.64
C ILE A 4 -0.61 14.22 -14.25
N HIS A 5 -1.77 14.66 -14.76
CA HIS A 5 -3.06 14.02 -14.49
C HIS A 5 -3.12 12.55 -14.94
N TRP A 6 -2.45 12.20 -16.04
CA TRP A 6 -2.43 10.84 -16.59
C TRP A 6 -1.61 9.84 -15.77
N VAL A 7 -0.65 10.32 -14.98
CA VAL A 7 0.21 9.46 -14.15
C VAL A 7 -0.57 8.96 -12.93
N TRP A 8 -1.38 9.83 -12.31
CA TRP A 8 -2.17 9.49 -11.12
C TRP A 8 -3.41 8.65 -11.43
N ILE A 9 -4.10 8.91 -12.56
CA ILE A 9 -5.16 8.02 -13.06
C ILE A 9 -4.61 6.63 -13.35
N ARG A 10 -3.42 6.54 -13.96
CA ARG A 10 -2.76 5.25 -14.19
C ARG A 10 -2.43 4.53 -12.88
N LEU A 11 -1.90 5.20 -11.86
CA LEU A 11 -1.49 4.52 -10.62
C LEU A 11 -2.65 3.95 -9.80
N ASP A 12 -3.74 4.71 -9.63
CA ASP A 12 -4.93 4.22 -8.91
C ASP A 12 -5.65 3.11 -9.71
N THR A 13 -5.76 3.28 -11.02
CA THR A 13 -6.29 2.24 -11.91
C THR A 13 -5.41 0.99 -11.87
N MET A 14 -4.08 1.12 -11.86
CA MET A 14 -3.15 -0.01 -11.77
C MET A 14 -3.23 -0.72 -10.41
N TYR A 15 -3.43 0.01 -9.31
CA TYR A 15 -3.54 -0.60 -7.99
C TYR A 15 -4.87 -1.34 -7.83
N ARG A 16 -5.97 -0.71 -8.24
CA ARG A 16 -7.29 -1.36 -8.29
C ARG A 16 -7.28 -2.54 -9.26
N LEU A 17 -6.71 -2.39 -10.46
CA LEU A 17 -6.59 -3.47 -11.45
C LEU A 17 -5.77 -4.64 -10.89
N ARG A 18 -4.67 -4.39 -10.19
CA ARG A 18 -3.88 -5.45 -9.53
C ARG A 18 -4.70 -6.18 -8.46
N GLN A 19 -5.48 -5.45 -7.67
CA GLN A 19 -6.34 -6.03 -6.64
C GLN A 19 -7.49 -6.85 -7.25
N TRP A 20 -8.18 -6.31 -8.26
CA TRP A 20 -9.24 -7.01 -8.98
C TRP A 20 -8.71 -8.24 -9.71
N LEU A 21 -7.57 -8.15 -10.37
CA LEU A 21 -6.95 -9.28 -11.07
C LEU A 21 -6.51 -10.38 -10.09
N GLY A 22 -5.97 -10.01 -8.93
CA GLY A 22 -5.68 -10.95 -7.84
C GLY A 22 -6.94 -11.63 -7.29
N ILE A 23 -8.04 -10.89 -7.11
CA ILE A 23 -9.32 -11.45 -6.67
C ILE A 23 -9.90 -12.38 -7.74
N THR A 24 -9.91 -11.96 -9.01
CA THR A 24 -10.45 -12.77 -10.12
C THR A 24 -9.65 -14.06 -10.27
N VAL A 25 -8.31 -14.00 -10.27
CA VAL A 25 -7.46 -15.20 -10.32
C VAL A 25 -7.67 -16.07 -9.08
N GLY A 26 -7.79 -15.48 -7.89
CA GLY A 26 -8.07 -16.20 -6.66
C GLY A 26 -9.43 -16.92 -6.66
N VAL A 27 -10.49 -16.26 -7.17
CA VAL A 27 -11.84 -16.82 -7.29
C VAL A 27 -11.86 -17.94 -8.33
N LEU A 28 -11.25 -17.74 -9.50
CA LEU A 28 -11.15 -18.78 -10.53
C LEU A 28 -10.37 -19.99 -10.01
N ALA A 29 -9.24 -19.76 -9.31
CA ALA A 29 -8.48 -20.83 -8.68
C ALA A 29 -9.34 -21.58 -7.65
N ALA A 30 -10.03 -20.86 -6.75
CA ALA A 30 -10.88 -21.44 -5.72
C ALA A 30 -12.05 -22.25 -6.30
N LEU A 31 -12.75 -21.75 -7.32
CA LEU A 31 -13.84 -22.45 -8.01
C LEU A 31 -13.37 -23.70 -8.76
N SER A 32 -12.09 -23.74 -9.13
CA SER A 32 -11.48 -24.90 -9.80
C SER A 32 -11.11 -26.01 -8.81
N LEU A 33 -10.88 -25.71 -7.52
CA LEU A 33 -10.42 -26.69 -6.52
C LEU A 33 -11.41 -27.85 -6.30
N PRO A 34 -12.73 -27.62 -6.12
CA PRO A 34 -13.68 -28.72 -5.91
C PRO A 34 -13.77 -29.63 -7.14
N ARG A 35 -13.72 -29.04 -8.34
CA ARG A 35 -13.77 -29.79 -9.60
C ARG A 35 -12.51 -30.64 -9.79
N ALA A 36 -11.35 -30.10 -9.47
CA ALA A 36 -10.08 -30.83 -9.48
C ALA A 36 -10.04 -31.93 -8.40
N PHE A 37 -10.55 -31.67 -7.19
CA PHE A 37 -10.67 -32.65 -6.12
C PHE A 37 -11.58 -33.82 -6.52
N HIS A 38 -12.74 -33.54 -7.12
CA HIS A 38 -13.65 -34.59 -7.59
C HIS A 38 -13.07 -35.42 -8.74
N LEU A 39 -12.20 -34.84 -9.58
CA LEU A 39 -11.46 -35.56 -10.61
C LEU A 39 -10.40 -36.47 -9.98
N LEU A 40 -9.71 -36.03 -8.93
CA LEU A 40 -8.71 -36.81 -8.20
C LEU A 40 -9.33 -38.00 -7.45
N GLU A 41 -10.53 -37.85 -6.87
CA GLU A 41 -11.25 -38.92 -6.18
C GLU A 41 -11.67 -40.06 -7.12
N ARG A 42 -11.87 -39.76 -8.42
CA ARG A 42 -12.21 -40.75 -9.44
C ARG A 42 -11.00 -41.38 -10.15
N MET A 43 -9.78 -40.94 -9.84
CA MET A 43 -8.57 -41.46 -10.49
C MET A 43 -8.18 -42.83 -9.91
N ASP A 44 -7.90 -43.77 -10.81
CA ASP A 44 -7.41 -45.09 -10.43
C ASP A 44 -5.89 -45.04 -10.17
N ARG A 45 -5.31 -46.08 -9.55
CA ARG A 45 -3.86 -46.11 -9.22
C ARG A 45 -2.95 -45.98 -10.45
N SER A 46 -3.46 -46.31 -11.64
CA SER A 46 -2.75 -46.16 -12.91
C SER A 46 -2.61 -44.67 -13.31
N ASP A 47 -3.61 -43.85 -13.01
CA ASP A 47 -3.68 -42.45 -13.46
C ASP A 47 -2.70 -41.55 -12.70
N TRP A 48 -2.32 -41.94 -11.47
CA TRP A 48 -1.26 -41.29 -10.69
C TRP A 48 0.13 -41.38 -11.34
N ARG A 49 0.31 -42.27 -12.32
CA ARG A 49 1.55 -42.33 -13.13
C ARG A 49 1.58 -41.30 -14.25
N GLN A 50 0.44 -40.67 -14.57
CA GLN A 50 0.38 -39.68 -15.62
C GLN A 50 0.94 -38.34 -15.13
N PRO A 51 1.78 -37.65 -15.92
CA PRO A 51 2.32 -36.33 -15.59
C PRO A 51 1.23 -35.29 -15.26
N LEU A 52 0.04 -35.47 -15.83
CA LEU A 52 -1.11 -34.59 -15.64
C LEU A 52 -1.63 -34.59 -14.18
N ALA A 53 -1.58 -35.74 -13.49
CA ALA A 53 -1.99 -35.85 -12.09
C ALA A 53 -1.08 -35.01 -11.17
N TRP A 54 0.24 -35.06 -11.43
CA TRP A 54 1.23 -34.26 -10.71
C TRP A 54 1.09 -32.76 -10.99
N ALA A 55 0.81 -32.38 -12.24
CA ALA A 55 0.53 -31.00 -12.61
C ALA A 55 -0.70 -30.45 -11.86
N ALA A 56 -1.77 -31.25 -11.73
CA ALA A 56 -2.96 -30.87 -10.97
C ALA A 56 -2.65 -30.63 -9.49
N VAL A 57 -1.91 -31.53 -8.83
CA VAL A 57 -1.51 -31.36 -7.42
C VAL A 57 -0.65 -30.10 -7.23
N LEU A 58 0.28 -29.82 -8.14
CA LEU A 58 1.11 -28.60 -8.09
C LEU A 58 0.27 -27.32 -8.24
N LEU A 59 -0.71 -27.30 -9.14
CA LEU A 59 -1.62 -26.18 -9.30
C LEU A 59 -2.47 -25.93 -8.04
N LEU A 60 -3.00 -27.01 -7.43
CA LEU A 60 -3.78 -26.91 -6.20
C LEU A 60 -2.94 -26.36 -5.04
N THR A 61 -1.75 -26.91 -4.84
CA THR A 61 -0.83 -26.46 -3.77
C THR A 61 -0.33 -25.04 -3.99
N ALA A 62 -0.03 -24.64 -5.23
CA ALA A 62 0.32 -23.27 -5.57
C ALA A 62 -0.83 -22.28 -5.35
N GLY A 63 -2.08 -22.67 -5.66
CA GLY A 63 -3.27 -21.86 -5.40
C GLY A 63 -3.50 -21.61 -3.90
N VAL A 64 -3.40 -22.68 -3.09
CA VAL A 64 -3.50 -22.59 -1.63
C VAL A 64 -2.36 -21.73 -1.06
N ALA A 65 -1.12 -21.96 -1.50
CA ALA A 65 0.04 -21.17 -1.07
C ALA A 65 -0.11 -19.69 -1.43
N SER A 66 -0.65 -19.37 -2.62
CA SER A 66 -0.89 -17.99 -3.05
C SER A 66 -1.96 -17.30 -2.22
N ALA A 67 -3.08 -17.98 -1.94
CA ALA A 67 -4.15 -17.44 -1.08
C ALA A 67 -3.64 -17.16 0.34
N ILE A 68 -2.83 -18.06 0.87
CA ILE A 68 -2.16 -17.93 2.15
C ILE A 68 -1.17 -16.75 2.14
N ALA A 69 -0.32 -16.65 1.12
CA ALA A 69 0.64 -15.56 0.96
C ALA A 69 -0.03 -14.18 0.82
N MET A 70 -1.16 -14.08 0.10
CA MET A 70 -1.94 -12.85 0.00
C MET A 70 -2.53 -12.42 1.34
N ARG A 71 -2.93 -13.39 2.18
CA ARG A 71 -3.49 -13.11 3.52
C ARG A 71 -2.42 -12.66 4.51
N TRP A 72 -1.20 -13.18 4.40
CA TRP A 72 -0.06 -12.79 5.23
C TRP A 72 0.75 -11.61 4.68
N GLY A 73 0.60 -11.25 3.41
CA GLY A 73 1.17 -10.04 2.82
C GLY A 73 0.50 -8.73 3.27
N LYS A 74 -0.17 -8.73 4.43
CA LYS A 74 -0.67 -7.51 5.04
C LYS A 74 0.50 -6.69 5.56
N ALA A 75 0.43 -5.37 5.36
CA ALA A 75 1.33 -4.41 5.97
C ALA A 75 1.46 -4.70 7.46
N ASP A 76 2.65 -5.12 7.87
CA ASP A 76 2.97 -5.47 9.25
C ASP A 76 2.73 -4.24 10.14
N PRO A 77 1.71 -4.27 11.03
CA PRO A 77 1.40 -3.14 11.89
C PRO A 77 2.56 -2.78 12.83
N SER A 78 3.47 -3.73 13.11
CA SER A 78 4.65 -3.50 13.95
C SER A 78 5.74 -2.66 13.27
N ARG A 79 5.69 -2.54 11.93
CA ARG A 79 6.59 -1.66 11.15
C ARG A 79 6.06 -0.24 11.01
N ARG A 80 4.89 0.07 11.58
CA ARG A 80 4.33 1.41 11.53
C ARG A 80 5.00 2.29 12.59
N ALA A 81 5.55 3.41 12.16
CA ALA A 81 5.98 4.42 13.11
C ALA A 81 4.77 5.21 13.61
N VAL A 82 4.75 5.50 14.90
CA VAL A 82 3.78 6.41 15.50
C VAL A 82 4.37 7.80 15.50
N GLY A 83 3.60 8.79 15.08
CA GLY A 83 3.94 10.20 15.17
C GLY A 83 2.82 11.03 15.77
N GLU A 84 3.17 12.16 16.37
CA GLU A 84 2.23 13.17 16.85
C GLU A 84 2.26 14.37 15.91
N ILE A 85 1.08 14.89 15.60
CA ILE A 85 0.93 16.03 14.71
C ILE A 85 1.29 17.30 15.48
N THR A 86 2.35 17.97 15.05
CA THR A 86 2.87 19.18 15.70
C THR A 86 2.45 20.46 15.00
N GLY A 87 1.98 20.36 13.75
CA GLY A 87 1.55 21.51 12.99
C GLY A 87 0.72 21.10 11.79
N VAL A 88 -0.28 21.91 11.47
CA VAL A 88 -1.16 21.71 10.32
C VAL A 88 -1.33 23.04 9.63
N ASN A 89 -0.96 23.11 8.35
CA ASN A 89 -1.10 24.32 7.54
C ASN A 89 -1.84 24.00 6.25
N TYR A 90 -2.95 24.68 6.02
CA TYR A 90 -3.75 24.50 4.81
C TYR A 90 -3.36 25.51 3.74
N HIS A 91 -2.76 25.03 2.66
CA HIS A 91 -2.38 25.84 1.51
C HIS A 91 -3.55 25.93 0.52
N ARG A 92 -4.37 26.99 0.65
CA ARG A 92 -5.53 27.24 -0.24
C ARG A 92 -5.17 27.23 -1.73
N HIS A 93 -4.02 27.79 -2.10
CA HIS A 93 -3.57 27.88 -3.49
C HIS A 93 -3.23 26.51 -4.10
N LEU A 94 -2.76 25.56 -3.27
CA LEU A 94 -2.38 24.22 -3.71
C LEU A 94 -3.49 23.19 -3.47
N ARG A 95 -4.58 23.60 -2.78
CA ARG A 95 -5.61 22.71 -2.24
C ARG A 95 -4.94 21.50 -1.57
N ALA A 96 -4.02 21.79 -0.66
CA ALA A 96 -3.21 20.78 -0.01
C ALA A 96 -2.96 21.13 1.46
N LEU A 97 -2.93 20.11 2.32
CA LEU A 97 -2.64 20.21 3.74
C LEU A 97 -1.18 19.82 3.95
N ASP A 98 -0.36 20.75 4.47
CA ASP A 98 0.98 20.46 4.99
C ASP A 98 0.84 20.08 6.46
N VAL A 99 1.22 18.86 6.80
CA VAL A 99 1.14 18.29 8.15
C VAL A 99 2.56 18.02 8.63
N ALA A 100 2.95 18.70 9.71
CA ALA A 100 4.18 18.44 10.42
C ALA A 100 3.94 17.38 11.49
N VAL A 101 4.73 16.31 11.46
CA VAL A 101 4.64 15.18 12.38
C VAL A 101 5.96 15.00 13.10
N GLN A 102 5.89 14.84 14.41
CA GLN A 102 7.00 14.41 15.25
C GLN A 102 6.87 12.91 15.52
N LEU A 103 7.78 12.13 14.97
CA LEU A 103 7.84 10.69 15.15
C LEU A 103 8.24 10.37 16.60
N LYS A 104 7.51 9.44 17.22
CA LYS A 104 7.73 8.92 18.57
C LYS A 104 8.42 7.55 18.57
N GLY A 105 8.57 6.93 17.40
CA GLY A 105 9.17 5.61 17.23
C GLY A 105 10.27 5.58 16.18
N HIS A 106 10.79 4.38 15.93
CA HIS A 106 11.80 4.15 14.91
C HIS A 106 11.23 4.37 13.51
N TRP A 107 11.94 5.14 12.69
CA TRP A 107 11.60 5.38 11.29
C TRP A 107 12.84 5.20 10.41
N GLY A 108 12.67 4.57 9.25
CA GLY A 108 13.76 4.39 8.30
C GLY A 108 14.14 5.71 7.61
N ARG A 109 15.42 5.88 7.25
CA ARG A 109 15.87 7.07 6.51
C ARG A 109 15.03 7.29 5.24
N HIS A 110 14.58 8.54 5.03
CA HIS A 110 13.77 8.93 3.87
C HIS A 110 14.38 10.11 3.10
N GLN A 111 13.89 10.35 1.89
CA GLN A 111 14.19 11.51 1.06
C GLN A 111 12.89 12.17 0.59
N ARG A 112 12.95 13.48 0.32
CA ARG A 112 11.82 14.20 -0.27
C ARG A 112 11.33 13.55 -1.57
N GLY A 113 10.03 13.51 -1.76
CA GLY A 113 9.38 12.92 -2.94
C GLY A 113 9.14 11.41 -2.84
N GLN A 114 9.58 10.75 -1.76
CA GLN A 114 9.04 9.45 -1.37
C GLN A 114 7.60 9.58 -0.86
N PHE A 115 6.90 8.47 -0.76
CA PHE A 115 5.55 8.44 -0.22
C PHE A 115 5.46 7.49 0.98
N ALA A 116 4.53 7.79 1.88
CA ALA A 116 4.17 6.96 3.01
C ALA A 116 2.66 6.78 3.04
N PHE A 117 2.18 5.70 3.64
CA PHE A 117 0.77 5.56 3.97
C PHE A 117 0.55 6.05 5.39
N VAL A 118 -0.47 6.89 5.57
CA VAL A 118 -0.76 7.49 6.87
C VAL A 118 -2.20 7.19 7.27
N ASP A 119 -2.34 6.71 8.49
CA ASP A 119 -3.61 6.45 9.16
C ASP A 119 -3.76 7.44 10.32
N PHE A 120 -4.90 8.12 10.38
CA PHE A 120 -5.24 9.12 11.40
C PHE A 120 -6.20 8.56 12.48
N GLY A 121 -6.43 7.24 12.53
CA GLY A 121 -7.24 6.59 13.56
C GLY A 121 -8.75 6.52 13.28
N ASP A 122 -9.22 7.07 12.16
CA ASP A 122 -10.64 7.18 11.81
C ASP A 122 -11.25 5.93 11.15
N LYS A 123 -10.61 4.75 11.31
CA LYS A 123 -10.99 3.47 10.65
C LYS A 123 -11.01 3.51 9.11
N LYS A 124 -10.57 4.61 8.50
CA LYS A 124 -10.38 4.71 7.04
C LYS A 124 -9.09 4.01 6.65
N GLU A 125 -9.05 3.49 5.42
CA GLU A 125 -7.83 2.91 4.88
C GLU A 125 -6.67 3.93 4.90
N PRO A 126 -5.43 3.50 5.21
CA PRO A 126 -4.27 4.38 5.19
C PRO A 126 -4.15 5.13 3.85
N LEU A 127 -4.00 6.44 3.92
CA LEU A 127 -3.95 7.29 2.73
C LEU A 127 -2.50 7.47 2.27
N PRO A 128 -2.22 7.32 0.96
CA PRO A 128 -0.90 7.63 0.43
C PRO A 128 -0.67 9.15 0.47
N VAL A 129 0.40 9.56 1.14
CA VAL A 129 0.83 10.95 1.26
C VAL A 129 2.28 11.09 0.81
N THR A 130 2.62 12.25 0.27
CA THR A 130 3.99 12.52 -0.19
C THR A 130 4.80 13.13 0.96
N ILE A 131 6.00 12.60 1.19
CA ILE A 131 6.95 13.16 2.15
C ILE A 131 7.68 14.31 1.46
N THR A 132 7.54 15.52 2.01
CA THR A 132 8.12 16.75 1.44
C THR A 132 9.41 17.18 2.14
N SER A 133 9.67 16.64 3.33
CA SER A 133 10.93 16.83 4.07
C SER A 133 12.02 15.86 3.61
N ASP A 134 13.28 16.26 3.82
CA ASP A 134 14.41 15.33 3.83
C ASP A 134 14.64 14.82 5.26
N TRP A 135 15.11 13.57 5.41
CA TRP A 135 15.42 13.02 6.74
C TRP A 135 16.64 13.70 7.36
N ARG A 136 16.44 14.25 8.56
CA ARG A 136 17.49 14.91 9.36
C ARG A 136 17.77 14.25 10.70
N ASP A 137 17.18 13.07 10.95
CA ASP A 137 17.33 12.32 12.20
C ASP A 137 16.84 13.07 13.46
N ASP A 138 16.03 14.11 13.27
CA ASP A 138 15.39 14.91 14.32
C ASP A 138 13.97 14.42 14.67
N GLY A 139 13.55 13.30 14.05
CA GLY A 139 12.20 12.77 14.15
C GLY A 139 11.12 13.65 13.51
N ARG A 140 11.49 14.76 12.85
CA ARG A 140 10.52 15.66 12.21
C ARG A 140 10.31 15.24 10.77
N MET A 141 9.04 15.20 10.39
CA MET A 141 8.64 14.91 9.02
C MET A 141 7.55 15.86 8.58
N ARG A 142 7.57 16.25 7.30
CA ARG A 142 6.47 16.97 6.67
C ARG A 142 5.81 16.13 5.61
N LEU A 143 4.50 16.10 5.67
CA LEU A 143 3.62 15.34 4.80
C LEU A 143 2.73 16.32 4.05
N LEU A 144 2.61 16.13 2.75
CA LEU A 144 1.69 16.89 1.93
C LEU A 144 0.52 16.00 1.50
N ILE A 145 -0.67 16.38 1.96
CA ILE A 145 -1.93 15.70 1.66
C ILE A 145 -2.68 16.55 0.66
N GLN A 146 -2.80 16.09 -0.58
CA GLN A 146 -3.52 16.82 -1.60
C GLN A 146 -5.02 16.57 -1.49
N GLU A 147 -5.80 17.63 -1.46
CA GLU A 147 -7.25 17.57 -1.44
C GLU A 147 -7.75 17.16 -2.83
N ARG A 148 -8.01 15.86 -3.01
CA ARG A 148 -8.77 15.38 -4.16
C ARG A 148 -10.22 15.19 -3.74
N GLU A 149 -11.12 15.55 -4.64
CA GLU A 149 -12.57 15.82 -4.52
C GLU A 149 -13.43 14.77 -3.76
N ALA A 150 -12.87 13.63 -3.33
CA ALA A 150 -13.53 12.67 -2.43
C ALA A 150 -13.29 12.97 -0.93
N MET A 151 -12.27 13.75 -0.58
CA MET A 151 -11.97 14.15 0.80
C MET A 151 -12.77 15.39 1.23
N THR A 152 -13.32 16.14 0.27
CA THR A 152 -13.94 17.45 0.47
C THR A 152 -15.41 17.40 0.94
N ARG A 153 -16.06 16.24 0.97
CA ARG A 153 -17.48 16.15 1.40
C ARG A 153 -17.69 15.87 2.89
N THR A 154 -16.64 15.70 3.69
CA THR A 154 -16.78 15.55 5.15
C THR A 154 -15.57 16.18 5.85
N LEU A 155 -15.63 17.50 5.95
CA LEU A 155 -14.75 18.38 6.76
C LEU A 155 -15.07 18.38 8.28
N PRO A 156 -15.19 17.22 8.95
CA PRO A 156 -14.86 17.15 10.39
C PRO A 156 -13.57 16.39 10.74
N ALA A 157 -12.96 15.68 9.79
CA ALA A 157 -11.81 14.78 10.04
C ALA A 157 -10.47 15.33 9.52
N MET A 158 -10.24 16.65 9.66
CA MET A 158 -8.88 17.17 9.46
C MET A 158 -8.05 16.80 10.68
N PRO A 159 -6.84 16.24 10.47
CA PRO A 159 -5.92 16.00 11.57
C PRO A 159 -5.67 17.31 12.33
N LYS A 160 -5.70 17.24 13.66
CA LYS A 160 -5.43 18.38 14.55
C LYS A 160 -4.06 18.24 15.17
N VAL A 161 -3.52 19.36 15.61
CA VAL A 161 -2.30 19.36 16.43
C VAL A 161 -2.58 18.59 17.71
N GLY A 162 -1.69 17.65 18.05
CA GLY A 162 -1.81 16.71 19.16
C GLY A 162 -2.38 15.33 18.78
N ASP A 163 -2.97 15.17 17.59
CA ASP A 163 -3.47 13.87 17.14
C ASP A 163 -2.32 12.90 16.84
N LEU A 164 -2.57 11.62 17.02
CA LEU A 164 -1.64 10.55 16.65
C LEU A 164 -1.86 10.14 15.19
N ALA A 165 -0.76 9.91 14.49
CA ALA A 165 -0.72 9.38 13.14
C ALA A 165 0.15 8.12 13.10
N TRP A 166 -0.33 7.08 12.42
CA TRP A 166 0.44 5.87 12.15
C TRP A 166 0.95 5.93 10.72
N LEU A 167 2.27 5.86 10.56
CA LEU A 167 2.95 5.97 9.29
C LEU A 167 3.55 4.63 8.90
N ASP A 168 3.31 4.22 7.65
CA ASP A 168 3.89 3.03 7.03
C ASP A 168 4.71 3.45 5.80
N GLY A 169 5.98 3.04 5.75
CA GLY A 169 6.94 3.43 4.72
C GLY A 169 8.36 3.53 5.28
N PRO A 170 9.27 4.29 4.61
CA PRO A 170 9.07 5.06 3.38
C PRO A 170 9.07 4.18 2.11
N TYR A 171 8.19 4.49 1.16
CA TYR A 171 8.09 3.81 -0.14
C TYR A 171 8.60 4.69 -1.29
N GLY A 172 9.12 4.02 -2.33
CA GLY A 172 9.72 4.67 -3.51
C GLY A 172 11.25 4.62 -3.51
N LYS A 173 11.86 4.65 -4.70
CA LYS A 173 13.32 4.60 -4.84
C LYS A 173 13.92 5.94 -4.44
N SER A 174 14.86 5.94 -3.50
CA SER A 174 15.74 7.08 -3.26
C SER A 174 16.56 7.35 -4.51
N LYS A 175 16.59 8.60 -4.99
CA LYS A 175 17.59 8.99 -5.99
C LYS A 175 18.87 9.29 -5.22
N PRO A 176 20.03 8.71 -5.58
CA PRO A 176 21.29 9.15 -4.99
C PRO A 176 21.46 10.65 -5.28
N SER A 177 21.68 11.43 -4.23
CA SER A 177 21.90 12.87 -4.36
C SER A 177 23.20 13.10 -5.13
N GLY A 178 23.10 13.50 -6.40
CA GLY A 178 24.26 13.98 -7.14
C GLY A 178 24.81 15.22 -6.47
N SER A 179 25.99 15.12 -5.88
CA SER A 179 26.78 16.28 -5.45
C SER A 179 27.16 17.08 -6.69
N LYS A 180 26.45 18.18 -6.96
CA LYS A 180 27.06 19.26 -7.74
C LYS A 180 27.93 20.05 -6.78
N SER A 181 29.21 19.68 -6.69
CA SER A 181 30.23 20.62 -6.25
C SER A 181 30.26 21.74 -7.29
N ARG A 182 30.25 22.96 -6.77
CA ARG A 182 30.32 24.21 -7.50
C ARG A 182 31.66 24.37 -8.20
#